data_AF-A0A557QWM4-F1
#
_entry.id   AF-A0A557QWM4-F1
#
_cell.length_a   1.000
_cell.length_b   1.000
_cell.length_c   1.000
_cell.angle_alpha   90.00
_cell.angle_beta   90.00
_cell.angle_gamma   90.00
#
_symmetry.space_group_name_H-M   'P 1'
#
loop_
_entity.id
_entity.type
_entity.pdbx_description
1 polymer ?
#
loop_
_entity_poly.entity_id
_entity_poly.type
_entity_poly.pdbx_seq_one_letter_code
_entity_poly.pdbx_strand_id
1 'polypeptide(L)'
;MMPKEGLMPVAAVAELIREGHYLSLAGDEAALRQLPLGNWIGGTIPYFMAASGGTVSRDQVFVQAVTGFAAPPRLRLYDPGTLPQLCRNAPDHGFSLLIVPAFSACHGDFARNAPNYEDMYLKPLAGWVAGTHLDDASHATPQVVLGPSGEFSAEHAVVMDVELPPERFAQIDIINPFKPGDGDAISFAETGFSVDTCYVNGEAMPLADYLSNLGVDTRLPLVADYCGASVNVSFKHIDTAARRVEFYAPVFPGLTYRLATPSGEVAPPSVGGDAPATFACNCILNFLYEGLEGQRAGALTGPATFGEIGYQLLNQTQVVLTVR
;
A
#
# COMPACT_ATOMS: atom_id res chain seq x y z
N MET A 1 18.15 16.59 16.33
CA MET A 1 17.55 17.27 15.15
C MET A 1 16.71 16.21 14.44
N MET A 2 15.49 16.54 14.00
CA MET A 2 14.71 15.55 13.23
C MET A 2 15.42 15.30 11.90
N PRO A 3 15.60 14.04 11.48
CA PRO A 3 16.18 13.72 10.19
C PRO A 3 15.33 14.32 9.07
N LYS A 4 15.99 14.75 7.99
CA LYS A 4 15.31 15.26 6.81
C LYS A 4 14.59 14.11 6.10
N GLU A 5 13.36 14.36 5.68
CA GLU A 5 12.53 13.40 4.94
C GLU A 5 12.38 13.80 3.46
N GLY A 6 11.90 12.85 2.66
CA GLY A 6 11.61 13.03 1.23
C GLY A 6 12.61 12.33 0.31
N LEU A 7 12.52 12.64 -0.99
CA LEU A 7 13.39 12.06 -2.01
C LEU A 7 14.78 12.69 -1.96
N MET A 8 15.83 11.87 -1.84
CA MET A 8 17.20 12.37 -1.75
C MET A 8 18.24 11.41 -2.34
N PRO A 9 19.46 11.89 -2.65
CA PRO A 9 20.54 11.04 -3.17
C PRO A 9 20.96 9.95 -2.19
N VAL A 10 21.34 8.78 -2.71
CA VAL A 10 21.83 7.62 -1.94
C VAL A 10 22.87 8.00 -0.88
N ALA A 11 23.82 8.87 -1.21
CA ALA A 11 24.86 9.30 -0.27
C ALA A 11 24.28 10.00 0.98
N ALA A 12 23.25 10.83 0.81
CA ALA A 12 22.60 11.51 1.93
C ALA A 12 21.84 10.51 2.82
N VAL A 13 21.17 9.52 2.20
CA VAL A 13 20.49 8.44 2.95
C VAL A 13 21.50 7.60 3.72
N ALA A 14 22.65 7.30 3.13
CA ALA A 14 23.72 6.56 3.79
C ALA A 14 24.23 7.28 5.06
N GLU A 15 24.31 8.62 5.06
CA GLU A 15 24.64 9.37 6.28
C GLU A 15 23.56 9.22 7.35
N LEU A 16 22.28 9.33 6.99
CA LEU A 16 21.18 9.13 7.95
C LEU A 16 21.23 7.73 8.59
N ILE A 17 21.56 6.71 7.80
CA ILE A 17 21.71 5.34 8.31
C ILE A 17 22.89 5.25 9.29
N ARG A 18 24.04 5.88 8.97
CA ARG A 18 25.23 5.87 9.85
C ARG A 18 25.02 6.67 11.13
N GLU A 19 24.16 7.69 11.11
CA GLU A 19 23.72 8.43 12.30
C GLU A 19 22.81 7.58 13.22
N GLY A 20 22.38 6.39 12.78
CA GLY A 20 21.61 5.45 13.58
C GLY A 20 20.10 5.69 13.57
N HIS A 21 19.59 6.53 12.65
CA HIS A 21 18.16 6.81 12.52
C HIS A 21 17.38 5.55 12.12
N TYR A 22 16.12 5.47 12.56
CA TYR A 22 15.17 4.45 12.14
C TYR A 22 14.41 4.93 10.91
N LEU A 23 14.51 4.20 9.79
CA LEU A 23 14.01 4.68 8.49
C LEU A 23 13.10 3.64 7.79
N SER A 24 12.05 4.14 7.14
CA SER A 24 11.28 3.42 6.11
C SER A 24 11.68 3.99 4.75
N LEU A 25 12.23 3.14 3.88
CA LEU A 25 12.87 3.55 2.64
C LEU A 25 12.15 2.99 1.41
N ALA A 26 12.04 3.82 0.37
CA ALA A 26 11.47 3.44 -0.91
C ALA A 26 12.42 3.88 -2.04
N GLY A 27 12.75 3.00 -2.98
CA GLY A 27 13.73 3.30 -4.02
C GLY A 27 13.78 2.23 -5.10
N ASP A 28 14.43 2.51 -6.22
CA ASP A 28 14.80 1.46 -7.17
C ASP A 28 15.79 0.48 -6.53
N GLU A 29 15.76 -0.79 -6.97
CA GLU A 29 16.64 -1.83 -6.42
C GLU A 29 18.13 -1.43 -6.51
N ALA A 30 18.55 -0.84 -7.62
CA ALA A 30 19.94 -0.43 -7.81
C ALA A 30 20.36 0.67 -6.82
N ALA A 31 19.45 1.57 -6.45
CA ALA A 31 19.70 2.60 -5.46
C ALA A 31 19.74 2.02 -4.03
N LEU A 32 18.80 1.14 -3.68
CA LEU A 32 18.73 0.51 -2.36
C LEU A 32 19.95 -0.37 -2.06
N ARG A 33 20.46 -1.09 -3.06
CA ARG A 33 21.65 -1.97 -2.90
C ARG A 33 22.93 -1.22 -2.55
N GLN A 34 22.97 0.10 -2.72
CA GLN A 34 24.12 0.93 -2.38
C GLN A 34 24.12 1.40 -0.91
N LEU A 35 23.01 1.20 -0.19
CA LEU A 35 22.86 1.67 1.18
C LEU A 35 23.63 0.78 2.18
N PRO A 36 24.25 1.36 3.22
CA PRO A 36 24.88 0.59 4.28
C PRO A 36 23.84 -0.14 5.14
N LEU A 37 24.31 -1.13 5.88
CA LEU A 37 23.52 -1.77 6.93
C LEU A 37 23.13 -0.76 8.01
N GLY A 38 21.95 -0.94 8.61
CA GLY A 38 21.50 -0.14 9.75
C GLY A 38 20.02 -0.29 10.05
N ASN A 39 19.44 0.66 10.78
CA ASN A 39 18.10 0.55 11.35
C ASN A 39 16.99 0.90 10.36
N TRP A 40 16.86 0.19 9.26
CA TRP A 40 15.86 0.53 8.24
C TRP A 40 15.16 -0.69 7.65
N ILE A 41 13.93 -0.46 7.19
CA ILE A 41 13.22 -1.38 6.30
C ILE A 41 13.01 -0.68 4.96
N GLY A 42 12.91 -1.41 3.87
CA GLY A 42 12.58 -0.79 2.60
C GLY A 42 11.92 -1.70 1.59
N GLY A 43 11.47 -1.11 0.50
CA GLY A 43 10.87 -1.80 -0.64
C GLY A 43 11.26 -1.16 -1.96
N THR A 44 11.26 -1.96 -3.02
CA THR A 44 11.48 -1.44 -4.36
C THR A 44 10.28 -0.63 -4.81
N ILE A 45 10.48 0.58 -5.33
CA ILE A 45 9.51 1.38 -6.08
C ILE A 45 10.21 2.63 -6.65
N PRO A 46 10.05 2.97 -7.95
CA PRO A 46 10.68 4.15 -8.53
C PRO A 46 9.72 5.35 -8.70
N TYR A 47 8.50 5.29 -8.16
CA TYR A 47 7.46 6.32 -8.29
C TYR A 47 7.23 7.04 -6.97
N PHE A 48 7.21 8.37 -6.99
CA PHE A 48 7.12 9.18 -5.78
C PHE A 48 6.26 10.43 -5.98
N MET A 49 5.54 10.82 -4.93
CA MET A 49 5.11 12.20 -4.73
C MET A 49 6.19 12.90 -3.89
N ALA A 50 7.08 13.64 -4.54
CA ALA A 50 8.13 14.41 -3.88
C ALA A 50 7.69 15.87 -3.66
N ALA A 51 8.46 16.65 -2.90
CA ALA A 51 8.19 18.08 -2.72
C ALA A 51 8.19 18.88 -4.03
N SER A 52 8.91 18.40 -5.04
CA SER A 52 8.92 18.96 -6.41
C SER A 52 7.71 18.55 -7.26
N GLY A 53 6.92 17.57 -6.80
CA GLY A 53 5.82 16.99 -7.56
C GLY A 53 5.95 15.48 -7.77
N GLY A 54 5.03 14.91 -8.56
CA GLY A 54 5.13 13.52 -9.00
C GLY A 54 6.42 13.29 -9.78
N THR A 55 7.21 12.32 -9.33
CA THR A 55 8.59 12.10 -9.78
C THR A 55 8.83 10.61 -9.98
N VAL A 56 9.40 10.24 -11.12
CA VAL A 56 10.00 8.92 -11.33
C VAL A 56 11.51 9.04 -11.13
N SER A 57 12.09 8.27 -10.20
CA SER A 57 13.53 8.26 -9.96
C SER A 57 14.05 6.84 -9.73
N ARG A 58 15.21 6.55 -10.32
CA ARG A 58 15.90 5.26 -10.19
C ARG A 58 17.25 5.37 -9.45
N ASP A 59 17.65 6.58 -9.10
CA ASP A 59 18.96 6.92 -8.52
C ASP A 59 18.85 7.61 -7.15
N GLN A 60 17.63 7.93 -6.72
CA GLN A 60 17.34 8.50 -5.41
C GLN A 60 16.47 7.55 -4.58
N VAL A 61 16.49 7.78 -3.27
CA VAL A 61 15.72 7.01 -2.29
C VAL A 61 14.85 7.97 -1.50
N PHE A 62 13.57 7.63 -1.38
CA PHE A 62 12.62 8.35 -0.56
C PHE A 62 12.75 7.88 0.89
N VAL A 63 12.95 8.84 1.79
CA VAL A 63 13.16 8.59 3.22
C VAL A 63 11.96 9.06 4.02
N GLN A 64 11.41 8.16 4.84
CA GLN A 64 10.46 8.47 5.91
C GLN A 64 11.11 8.06 7.23
N ALA A 65 11.25 8.99 8.17
CA ALA A 65 11.94 8.76 9.40
C ALA A 65 10.98 8.39 10.54
N VAL A 66 11.29 7.31 11.23
CA VAL A 66 10.51 6.84 12.37
C VAL A 66 11.14 7.42 13.64
N THR A 67 10.40 8.31 14.30
CA THR A 67 10.86 9.02 15.50
C THR A 67 9.82 8.98 16.62
N GLY A 68 10.20 9.39 17.83
CA GLY A 68 9.27 9.53 18.95
C GLY A 68 8.78 8.21 19.56
N PHE A 69 9.52 7.12 19.34
CA PHE A 69 9.26 5.81 19.93
C PHE A 69 9.71 5.73 21.39
N ALA A 70 9.06 4.88 22.19
CA ALA A 70 9.40 4.62 23.59
C ALA A 70 10.60 3.69 23.76
N ALA A 71 10.79 2.78 22.80
CA ALA A 71 11.89 1.82 22.77
C ALA A 71 12.39 1.64 21.33
N PRO A 72 13.65 1.21 21.11
CA PRO A 72 14.17 0.93 19.78
C PRO A 72 13.20 0.06 18.96
N PRO A 73 12.73 0.52 17.77
CA PRO A 73 11.84 -0.24 16.91
C PRO A 73 12.38 -1.65 16.58
N ARG A 74 11.49 -2.63 16.47
CA ARG A 74 11.87 -4.01 16.11
C ARG A 74 11.65 -4.23 14.63
N LEU A 75 12.70 -4.66 13.92
CA LEU A 75 12.67 -4.91 12.49
C LEU A 75 12.75 -6.41 12.23
N ARG A 76 11.90 -6.94 11.35
CA ARG A 76 11.81 -8.38 11.10
C ARG A 76 11.24 -8.72 9.73
N LEU A 77 11.55 -9.93 9.26
CA LEU A 77 10.94 -10.54 8.09
C LEU A 77 9.87 -11.54 8.51
N TYR A 78 8.84 -11.65 7.68
CA TYR A 78 7.77 -12.64 7.78
C TYR A 78 7.68 -13.42 6.49
N ASP A 79 7.61 -14.74 6.60
CA ASP A 79 7.23 -15.63 5.51
C ASP A 79 5.69 -15.82 5.50
N PRO A 80 5.13 -16.48 4.47
CA PRO A 80 3.68 -16.71 4.42
C PRO A 80 3.11 -17.48 5.63
N GLY A 81 3.90 -18.36 6.25
CA GLY A 81 3.46 -19.17 7.40
C GLY A 81 3.46 -18.42 8.73
N THR A 82 4.29 -17.39 8.86
CA THR A 82 4.46 -16.58 10.06
C THR A 82 3.72 -15.25 9.98
N LEU A 83 3.40 -14.77 8.77
CA LEU A 83 2.66 -13.52 8.53
C LEU A 83 1.35 -13.39 9.33
N PRO A 84 0.56 -14.45 9.60
CA PRO A 84 -0.63 -14.34 10.45
C PRO A 84 -0.34 -13.89 11.90
N GLN A 85 0.91 -13.96 12.36
CA GLN A 85 1.33 -13.48 13.68
C GLN A 85 1.69 -11.99 13.70
N LEU A 86 1.54 -11.28 12.57
CA LEU A 86 1.92 -9.87 12.42
C LEU A 86 1.36 -8.99 13.55
N CYS A 87 0.03 -8.95 13.69
CA CYS A 87 -0.62 -8.11 14.68
C CYS A 87 -0.40 -8.67 16.10
N ARG A 88 -0.45 -9.98 16.31
CA ARG A 88 -0.11 -10.58 17.61
C ARG A 88 1.26 -10.11 18.13
N ASN A 89 2.27 -10.06 17.26
CA ASN A 89 3.62 -9.66 17.64
C ASN A 89 3.85 -8.13 17.58
N ALA A 90 2.89 -7.35 17.09
CA ALA A 90 2.95 -5.89 17.08
C ALA A 90 2.83 -5.32 18.51
N PRO A 91 3.34 -4.10 18.78
CA PRO A 91 3.30 -3.50 20.11
C PRO A 91 1.85 -3.31 20.58
N ASP A 92 1.61 -3.49 21.88
CA ASP A 92 0.29 -3.24 22.48
C ASP A 92 -0.10 -1.77 22.42
N HIS A 93 0.90 -0.89 22.50
CA HIS A 93 0.73 0.56 22.37
C HIS A 93 1.75 1.10 21.36
N GLY A 94 1.30 1.34 20.15
CA GLY A 94 2.17 1.73 19.05
C GLY A 94 1.55 1.47 17.68
N PHE A 95 2.41 1.23 16.70
CA PHE A 95 2.00 0.86 15.34
C PHE A 95 3.02 -0.07 14.69
N SER A 96 2.66 -0.64 13.55
CA SER A 96 3.58 -1.38 12.67
C SER A 96 3.58 -0.80 11.26
N LEU A 97 4.76 -0.74 10.64
CA LEU A 97 4.94 -0.45 9.22
C LEU A 97 5.28 -1.75 8.49
N LEU A 98 4.45 -2.13 7.52
CA LEU A 98 4.59 -3.35 6.71
C LEU A 98 4.92 -3.01 5.26
N ILE A 99 5.91 -3.70 4.68
CA ILE A 99 6.18 -3.65 3.24
C ILE A 99 6.14 -5.07 2.70
N VAL A 100 5.40 -5.29 1.62
CA VAL A 100 5.22 -6.61 1.00
C VAL A 100 5.62 -6.56 -0.48
N PRO A 101 6.40 -7.52 -1.01
CA PRO A 101 6.72 -7.54 -2.43
C PRO A 101 5.49 -7.90 -3.27
N ALA A 102 5.14 -7.08 -4.28
CA ALA A 102 4.01 -7.36 -5.15
C ALA A 102 4.13 -8.74 -5.80
N PHE A 103 2.98 -9.38 -5.97
CA PHE A 103 2.81 -10.71 -6.58
C PHE A 103 3.50 -11.89 -5.87
N SER A 104 4.11 -11.66 -4.70
CA SER A 104 4.64 -12.72 -3.84
C SER A 104 3.54 -13.55 -3.16
N ALA A 105 3.93 -14.70 -2.60
CA ALA A 105 3.04 -15.49 -1.74
C ALA A 105 2.55 -14.67 -0.54
N CYS A 106 3.42 -13.91 0.13
CA CYS A 106 3.04 -13.01 1.22
C CYS A 106 2.00 -11.96 0.78
N HIS A 107 2.15 -11.37 -0.41
CA HIS A 107 1.17 -10.39 -0.91
C HIS A 107 -0.21 -11.02 -1.10
N GLY A 108 -0.27 -12.17 -1.78
CA GLY A 108 -1.52 -12.88 -1.99
C GLY A 108 -2.17 -13.34 -0.68
N ASP A 109 -1.37 -13.87 0.26
CA ASP A 109 -1.88 -14.37 1.54
C ASP A 109 -2.30 -13.26 2.48
N PHE A 110 -1.58 -12.15 2.53
CA PHE A 110 -2.00 -10.95 3.24
C PHE A 110 -3.33 -10.43 2.69
N ALA A 111 -3.41 -10.23 1.38
CA ALA A 111 -4.60 -9.68 0.73
C ALA A 111 -5.85 -10.53 0.97
N ARG A 112 -5.73 -11.86 1.02
CA ARG A 112 -6.85 -12.78 1.27
C ARG A 112 -7.21 -12.91 2.75
N ASN A 113 -6.20 -12.95 3.62
CA ASN A 113 -6.38 -13.45 4.98
C ASN A 113 -6.18 -12.41 6.08
N ALA A 114 -5.64 -11.22 5.77
CA ALA A 114 -5.40 -10.16 6.76
C ALA A 114 -6.63 -9.86 7.63
N PRO A 115 -7.87 -9.76 7.09
CA PRO A 115 -9.06 -9.53 7.93
C PRO A 115 -9.30 -10.59 9.02
N ASN A 116 -8.72 -11.79 8.87
CA ASN A 116 -8.87 -12.92 9.79
C ASN A 116 -7.66 -13.09 10.72
N TYR A 117 -6.65 -12.22 10.65
CA TYR A 117 -5.50 -12.30 11.56
C TYR A 117 -5.90 -11.93 12.99
N GLU A 118 -5.31 -12.61 13.97
CA GLU A 118 -5.51 -12.29 15.38
C GLU A 118 -5.08 -10.86 15.67
N ASP A 119 -5.86 -10.12 16.47
CA ASP A 119 -5.68 -8.70 16.76
C ASP A 119 -5.71 -7.74 15.55
N MET A 120 -6.15 -8.22 14.38
CA MET A 120 -6.43 -7.33 13.26
C MET A 120 -7.47 -6.27 13.67
N TYR A 121 -7.24 -5.03 13.26
CA TYR A 121 -8.01 -3.83 13.62
C TYR A 121 -7.89 -3.37 15.09
N LEU A 122 -7.24 -4.14 15.98
CA LEU A 122 -6.92 -3.69 17.34
C LEU A 122 -5.58 -2.94 17.39
N LYS A 123 -4.63 -3.33 16.54
CA LYS A 123 -3.29 -2.75 16.49
C LYS A 123 -3.09 -1.98 15.18
N PRO A 124 -2.70 -0.69 15.25
CA PRO A 124 -2.48 0.13 14.05
C PRO A 124 -1.43 -0.48 13.12
N LEU A 125 -1.83 -0.74 11.88
CA LEU A 125 -0.98 -1.30 10.84
C LEU A 125 -1.07 -0.45 9.58
N ALA A 126 0.04 0.20 9.22
CA ALA A 126 0.17 0.93 7.97
C ALA A 126 1.26 0.31 7.10
N GLY A 127 1.28 0.60 5.81
CA GLY A 127 2.26 -0.01 4.92
C GLY A 127 1.96 0.15 3.45
N TRP A 128 2.68 -0.62 2.64
CA TRP A 128 2.55 -0.58 1.19
C TRP A 128 3.10 -1.82 0.50
N VAL A 129 2.73 -1.98 -0.77
CA VAL A 129 3.19 -3.07 -1.62
C VAL A 129 4.30 -2.57 -2.55
N ALA A 130 5.48 -3.17 -2.44
CA ALA A 130 6.64 -2.88 -3.27
C ALA A 130 6.41 -3.32 -4.71
N GLY A 131 7.01 -2.60 -5.65
CA GLY A 131 6.88 -2.80 -7.08
C GLY A 131 8.18 -2.51 -7.82
N THR A 132 8.10 -2.54 -9.14
CA THR A 132 9.20 -2.18 -10.04
C THR A 132 8.71 -1.12 -11.02
N HIS A 133 9.60 -0.56 -11.84
CA HIS A 133 9.15 0.28 -12.94
C HIS A 133 8.27 -0.54 -13.89
N LEU A 134 7.20 0.05 -14.44
CA LEU A 134 6.26 -0.66 -15.29
C LEU A 134 6.90 -1.23 -16.57
N ASP A 135 7.88 -0.52 -17.14
CA ASP A 135 8.68 -1.02 -18.28
C ASP A 135 9.49 -2.28 -17.94
N ASP A 136 9.75 -2.53 -16.66
CA ASP A 136 10.51 -3.68 -16.17
C ASP A 136 9.62 -4.78 -15.59
N ALA A 137 8.28 -4.63 -15.63
CA ALA A 137 7.34 -5.52 -14.95
C ALA A 137 7.40 -6.99 -15.41
N SER A 138 7.90 -7.27 -16.62
CA SER A 138 8.09 -8.63 -17.14
C SER A 138 9.42 -9.27 -16.76
N HIS A 139 10.36 -8.52 -16.17
CA HIS A 139 11.75 -8.98 -15.99
C HIS A 139 12.32 -8.70 -14.59
N ALA A 140 11.83 -7.68 -13.89
CA ALA A 140 12.25 -7.34 -12.54
C ALA A 140 11.25 -7.86 -11.51
N THR A 141 11.76 -8.38 -10.40
CA THR A 141 10.95 -8.90 -9.30
C THR A 141 10.94 -7.89 -8.16
N PRO A 142 9.76 -7.42 -7.69
CA PRO A 142 9.67 -6.56 -6.53
C PRO A 142 10.37 -7.17 -5.31
N GLN A 143 11.14 -6.37 -4.58
CA GLN A 143 11.87 -6.80 -3.39
C GLN A 143 11.51 -5.94 -2.18
N VAL A 144 11.63 -6.53 -1.00
CA VAL A 144 11.76 -5.80 0.26
C VAL A 144 13.15 -5.99 0.84
N VAL A 145 13.54 -5.13 1.78
CA VAL A 145 14.86 -5.14 2.39
C VAL A 145 14.78 -5.02 3.91
N LEU A 146 15.49 -5.90 4.60
CA LEU A 146 15.78 -5.77 6.04
C LEU A 146 17.16 -5.13 6.21
N GLY A 147 17.21 -3.85 6.53
CA GLY A 147 18.44 -3.05 6.63
C GLY A 147 19.51 -3.56 7.61
N PRO A 148 19.15 -4.14 8.78
CA PRO A 148 20.16 -4.67 9.69
C PRO A 148 20.99 -5.84 9.12
N SER A 149 20.36 -6.71 8.32
CA SER A 149 21.04 -7.83 7.65
C SER A 149 21.47 -7.51 6.22
N GLY A 150 20.87 -6.48 5.60
CA GLY A 150 21.02 -6.18 4.18
C GLY A 150 20.30 -7.18 3.27
N GLU A 151 19.40 -7.99 3.84
CA GLU A 151 18.71 -9.06 3.12
C GLU A 151 17.64 -8.47 2.21
N PHE A 152 17.75 -8.75 0.91
CA PHE A 152 16.72 -8.51 -0.09
C PHE A 152 15.87 -9.77 -0.24
N SER A 153 14.56 -9.61 -0.27
CA SER A 153 13.64 -10.74 -0.41
C SER A 153 12.44 -10.40 -1.30
N ALA A 154 12.14 -11.31 -2.24
CA ALA A 154 10.91 -11.31 -3.03
C ALA A 154 9.79 -12.14 -2.38
N GLU A 155 10.13 -12.93 -1.37
CA GLU A 155 9.23 -13.96 -0.81
C GLU A 155 8.75 -13.63 0.60
N HIS A 156 9.40 -12.66 1.26
CA HIS A 156 9.12 -12.26 2.63
C HIS A 156 8.49 -10.87 2.63
N ALA A 157 7.65 -10.60 3.63
CA ALA A 157 7.29 -9.24 4.01
C ALA A 157 8.28 -8.71 5.05
N VAL A 158 8.55 -7.41 5.07
CA VAL A 158 9.37 -6.75 6.09
C VAL A 158 8.52 -5.83 6.96
N VAL A 159 8.79 -5.82 8.26
CA VAL A 159 8.01 -5.09 9.25
C VAL A 159 8.92 -4.30 10.18
N MET A 160 8.50 -3.09 10.53
CA MET A 160 9.02 -2.31 11.64
C MET A 160 7.91 -2.08 12.68
N ASP A 161 8.09 -2.67 13.86
CA ASP A 161 7.23 -2.43 15.03
C ASP A 161 7.73 -1.19 15.79
N VAL A 162 6.83 -0.25 16.07
CA VAL A 162 7.15 1.01 16.75
C VAL A 162 6.31 1.15 18.00
N GLU A 163 6.93 0.97 19.17
CA GLU A 163 6.30 1.21 20.46
C GLU A 163 6.25 2.72 20.74
N LEU A 164 5.10 3.22 21.18
CA LEU A 164 4.92 4.63 21.47
C LEU A 164 4.94 4.91 22.98
N PRO A 165 5.36 6.12 23.41
CA PRO A 165 5.16 6.58 24.78
C PRO A 165 3.66 6.64 25.12
N PRO A 166 3.26 6.39 26.39
CA PRO A 166 1.86 6.27 26.79
C PRO A 166 1.00 7.52 26.54
N GLU A 167 1.64 8.69 26.40
CA GLU A 167 0.97 9.95 26.08
C GLU A 167 0.70 10.14 24.58
N ARG A 168 1.16 9.23 23.72
CA ARG A 168 1.03 9.32 22.27
C ARG A 168 0.16 8.21 21.70
N PHE A 169 -0.46 8.41 20.55
CA PHE A 169 -1.17 7.35 19.85
C PHE A 169 -1.03 7.46 18.34
N ALA A 170 -1.13 6.32 17.67
CA ALA A 170 -1.12 6.23 16.23
C ALA A 170 -2.54 6.35 15.66
N GLN A 171 -2.71 7.20 14.66
CA GLN A 171 -3.93 7.30 13.86
C GLN A 171 -3.62 7.03 12.40
N ILE A 172 -4.40 6.14 11.80
CA ILE A 172 -4.34 5.82 10.37
C ILE A 172 -5.57 6.42 9.70
N ASP A 173 -5.33 7.26 8.69
CA ASP A 173 -6.35 7.81 7.82
C ASP A 173 -6.22 7.19 6.43
N ILE A 174 -7.34 6.72 5.88
CA ILE A 174 -7.43 6.15 4.52
C ILE A 174 -8.28 7.11 3.69
N ILE A 175 -7.72 7.67 2.63
CA ILE A 175 -8.45 8.52 1.70
C ILE A 175 -8.86 7.69 0.50
N ASN A 176 -10.17 7.56 0.31
CA ASN A 176 -10.73 6.91 -0.86
C ASN A 176 -11.39 7.96 -1.78
N PRO A 177 -10.81 8.27 -2.94
CA PRO A 177 -11.38 9.22 -3.89
C PRO A 177 -12.63 8.67 -4.62
N PHE A 178 -13.06 7.46 -4.28
CA PHE A 178 -14.19 6.76 -4.88
C PHE A 178 -15.26 6.41 -3.85
N LYS A 179 -16.50 6.39 -4.31
CA LYS A 179 -17.65 5.83 -3.58
C LYS A 179 -18.39 4.84 -4.48
N PRO A 180 -19.18 3.91 -3.91
CA PRO A 180 -20.07 3.06 -4.70
C PRO A 180 -21.00 3.93 -5.54
N GLY A 181 -21.10 3.66 -6.84
CA GLY A 181 -22.08 4.29 -7.72
C GLY A 181 -23.50 3.75 -7.51
N ASP A 182 -24.47 4.33 -8.22
CA ASP A 182 -25.89 3.93 -8.14
C ASP A 182 -26.27 2.79 -9.11
N GLY A 183 -25.27 2.23 -9.83
CA GLY A 183 -25.46 1.16 -10.81
C GLY A 183 -25.75 -0.21 -10.18
N ASP A 184 -25.68 -1.27 -10.98
CA ASP A 184 -26.04 -2.63 -10.55
C ASP A 184 -25.19 -3.13 -9.37
N ALA A 185 -25.79 -4.01 -8.57
CA ALA A 185 -25.11 -4.73 -7.50
C ALA A 185 -24.36 -5.94 -8.06
N ILE A 186 -23.04 -6.00 -7.85
CA ILE A 186 -22.18 -7.10 -8.29
C ILE A 186 -21.72 -7.88 -7.06
N SER A 187 -21.83 -9.21 -7.07
CA SER A 187 -21.31 -10.07 -6.00
C SER A 187 -20.63 -11.32 -6.56
N PHE A 188 -19.85 -11.97 -5.69
CA PHE A 188 -18.99 -13.09 -6.04
C PHE A 188 -19.23 -14.27 -5.10
N ALA A 189 -19.12 -15.50 -5.62
CA ALA A 189 -19.28 -16.71 -4.82
C ALA A 189 -18.03 -17.08 -4.01
N GLU A 190 -16.86 -16.70 -4.51
CA GLU A 190 -15.57 -17.13 -3.98
C GLU A 190 -14.62 -15.94 -3.88
N THR A 191 -13.63 -16.07 -3.00
CA THR A 191 -12.53 -15.10 -2.90
C THR A 191 -11.54 -15.33 -4.04
N GLY A 192 -11.15 -14.28 -4.76
CA GLY A 192 -10.20 -14.45 -5.85
C GLY A 192 -9.69 -13.16 -6.48
N PHE A 193 -8.50 -13.24 -7.06
CA PHE A 193 -7.92 -12.19 -7.92
C PHE A 193 -8.37 -12.31 -9.38
N SER A 194 -9.05 -13.40 -9.72
CA SER A 194 -9.53 -13.69 -11.07
C SER A 194 -10.95 -14.23 -10.97
N VAL A 195 -11.84 -13.71 -11.81
CA VAL A 195 -13.26 -14.06 -11.82
C VAL A 195 -13.72 -14.30 -13.24
N ASP A 196 -14.40 -15.42 -13.43
CA ASP A 196 -15.11 -15.73 -14.67
C ASP A 196 -16.59 -15.33 -14.52
N THR A 197 -17.26 -15.86 -13.49
CA THR A 197 -18.70 -15.65 -13.22
C THR A 197 -18.91 -14.77 -11.99
N CYS A 198 -19.83 -13.81 -12.09
CA CYS A 198 -20.35 -13.02 -10.97
C CYS A 198 -21.88 -13.09 -10.92
N TYR A 199 -22.48 -12.46 -9.91
CA TYR A 199 -23.92 -12.22 -9.85
C TYR A 199 -24.18 -10.73 -10.00
N VAL A 200 -24.94 -10.34 -11.03
CA VAL A 200 -25.38 -8.96 -11.23
C VAL A 200 -26.86 -8.90 -10.85
N ASN A 201 -27.18 -8.13 -9.81
CA ASN A 201 -28.52 -8.07 -9.21
C ASN A 201 -29.09 -9.46 -8.88
N GLY A 202 -28.22 -10.42 -8.54
CA GLY A 202 -28.58 -11.81 -8.23
C GLY A 202 -28.61 -12.77 -9.43
N GLU A 203 -28.44 -12.29 -10.66
CA GLU A 203 -28.38 -13.13 -11.86
C GLU A 203 -26.93 -13.53 -12.19
N ALA A 204 -26.68 -14.82 -12.33
CA ALA A 204 -25.35 -15.34 -12.64
C ALA A 204 -24.99 -15.04 -14.10
N MET A 205 -23.85 -14.38 -14.31
CA MET A 205 -23.35 -14.06 -15.64
C MET A 205 -21.82 -13.92 -15.68
N PRO A 206 -21.21 -14.07 -16.87
CA PRO A 206 -19.79 -13.81 -17.03
C PRO A 206 -19.48 -12.33 -16.85
N LEU A 207 -18.55 -12.03 -15.94
CA LEU A 207 -18.22 -10.65 -15.59
C LEU A 207 -17.61 -9.90 -16.78
N ALA A 208 -16.73 -10.56 -17.55
CA ALA A 208 -16.06 -9.93 -18.69
C ALA A 208 -17.06 -9.44 -19.75
N ASP A 209 -18.09 -10.24 -20.03
CA ASP A 209 -19.14 -9.89 -20.99
C ASP A 209 -20.00 -8.73 -20.47
N TYR A 210 -20.39 -8.79 -19.19
CA TYR A 210 -21.16 -7.73 -18.55
C TYR A 210 -20.44 -6.38 -18.59
N LEU A 211 -19.19 -6.33 -18.16
CA LEU A 211 -18.39 -5.10 -18.14
C LEU A 211 -18.15 -4.56 -19.56
N SER A 212 -17.89 -5.44 -20.52
CA SER A 212 -17.66 -5.05 -21.93
C SER A 212 -18.92 -4.47 -22.57
N ASN A 213 -20.08 -5.08 -22.33
CA ASN A 213 -21.37 -4.62 -22.85
C ASN A 213 -21.77 -3.25 -22.26
N LEU A 214 -21.42 -3.00 -21.01
CA LEU A 214 -21.66 -1.73 -20.34
C LEU A 214 -20.68 -0.63 -20.78
N GLY A 215 -19.54 -0.98 -21.39
CA GLY A 215 -18.53 -0.03 -21.85
C GLY A 215 -17.84 0.70 -20.69
N VAL A 216 -17.55 -0.02 -19.61
CA VAL A 216 -17.00 0.58 -18.37
C VAL A 216 -15.63 1.21 -18.58
N ASP A 217 -15.37 2.31 -17.87
CA ASP A 217 -14.02 2.83 -17.71
C ASP A 217 -13.28 2.00 -16.66
N THR A 218 -12.34 1.15 -17.10
CA THR A 218 -11.60 0.23 -16.21
C THR A 218 -10.62 0.93 -15.27
N ARG A 219 -10.46 2.26 -15.38
CA ARG A 219 -9.73 3.06 -14.38
C ARG A 219 -10.53 3.18 -13.09
N LEU A 220 -11.86 3.15 -13.16
CA LEU A 220 -12.73 3.19 -12.01
C LEU A 220 -12.80 1.80 -11.34
N PRO A 221 -12.51 1.67 -10.03
CA PRO A 221 -12.54 0.38 -9.36
C PRO A 221 -13.97 -0.11 -9.11
N LEU A 222 -14.10 -1.35 -8.68
CA LEU A 222 -15.26 -1.78 -7.91
C LEU A 222 -15.12 -1.29 -6.47
N VAL A 223 -16.20 -0.80 -5.86
CA VAL A 223 -16.22 -0.38 -4.45
C VAL A 223 -17.25 -1.19 -3.69
N ALA A 224 -16.85 -1.71 -2.53
CA ALA A 224 -17.74 -2.38 -1.58
C ALA A 224 -17.64 -1.75 -0.19
N ASP A 225 -18.72 -1.81 0.57
CA ASP A 225 -18.70 -1.54 2.00
C ASP A 225 -18.22 -2.79 2.75
N TYR A 226 -17.14 -2.61 3.52
CA TYR A 226 -16.59 -3.61 4.41
C TYR A 226 -16.69 -3.09 5.84
N CYS A 227 -17.74 -3.49 6.56
CA CYS A 227 -17.99 -3.06 7.95
C CYS A 227 -17.96 -1.52 8.13
N GLY A 228 -18.49 -0.77 7.16
CA GLY A 228 -18.49 0.70 7.17
C GLY A 228 -17.28 1.37 6.50
N ALA A 229 -16.29 0.60 6.03
CA ALA A 229 -15.16 1.12 5.26
C ALA A 229 -15.37 0.87 3.76
N SER A 230 -15.16 1.90 2.92
CA SER A 230 -15.21 1.74 1.46
C SER A 230 -13.89 1.15 0.93
N VAL A 231 -13.95 -0.08 0.44
CA VAL A 231 -12.80 -0.83 -0.09
C VAL A 231 -12.88 -0.92 -1.60
N ASN A 232 -11.78 -0.57 -2.27
CA ASN A 232 -11.65 -0.61 -3.72
C ASN A 232 -11.02 -1.91 -4.19
N VAL A 233 -11.53 -2.45 -5.29
CA VAL A 233 -10.93 -3.55 -6.05
C VAL A 233 -10.70 -3.07 -7.48
N SER A 234 -9.43 -2.86 -7.83
CA SER A 234 -9.06 -2.28 -9.13
C SER A 234 -8.90 -3.36 -10.20
N PHE A 235 -9.37 -3.06 -11.41
CA PHE A 235 -9.21 -3.94 -12.57
C PHE A 235 -7.75 -3.97 -13.02
N LYS A 236 -7.23 -5.19 -13.23
CA LYS A 236 -5.92 -5.44 -13.83
C LYS A 236 -6.05 -5.74 -15.32
N HIS A 237 -6.98 -6.62 -15.68
CA HIS A 237 -7.20 -7.00 -17.08
C HIS A 237 -8.61 -7.55 -17.28
N ILE A 238 -9.21 -7.29 -18.45
CA ILE A 238 -10.44 -7.92 -18.90
C ILE A 238 -10.12 -8.70 -20.18
N ASP A 239 -10.12 -10.02 -20.08
CA ASP A 239 -9.94 -10.93 -21.21
C ASP A 239 -11.31 -11.41 -21.68
N THR A 240 -11.82 -10.77 -22.74
CA THR A 240 -13.12 -11.11 -23.33
C THR A 240 -13.10 -12.45 -24.08
N ALA A 241 -11.95 -12.89 -24.57
CA ALA A 241 -11.82 -14.17 -25.26
C ALA A 241 -11.86 -15.34 -24.27
N ALA A 242 -11.17 -15.22 -23.13
CA ALA A 242 -11.22 -16.18 -22.04
C ALA A 242 -12.43 -15.99 -21.10
N ARG A 243 -13.19 -14.91 -21.27
CA ARG A 243 -14.31 -14.47 -20.41
C ARG A 243 -13.89 -14.34 -18.94
N ARG A 244 -12.72 -13.75 -18.71
CA ARG A 244 -12.06 -13.67 -17.41
C ARG A 244 -11.68 -12.23 -17.07
N VAL A 245 -11.87 -11.85 -15.82
CA VAL A 245 -11.46 -10.55 -15.28
C VAL A 245 -10.44 -10.76 -14.18
N GLU A 246 -9.30 -10.10 -14.28
CA GLU A 246 -8.26 -10.09 -13.27
C GLU A 246 -8.26 -8.76 -12.50
N PHE A 247 -7.97 -8.82 -11.21
CA PHE A 247 -7.94 -7.69 -10.28
C PHE A 247 -6.57 -7.56 -9.59
N TYR A 248 -6.27 -6.36 -9.11
CA TYR A 248 -5.07 -6.09 -8.29
C TYR A 248 -5.23 -6.47 -6.82
N ALA A 249 -6.47 -6.55 -6.33
CA ALA A 249 -6.85 -7.05 -5.02
C ALA A 249 -7.94 -8.12 -5.16
N PRO A 250 -8.10 -9.03 -4.19
CA PRO A 250 -9.10 -10.07 -4.30
C PRO A 250 -10.51 -9.50 -4.07
N VAL A 251 -11.49 -10.05 -4.78
CA VAL A 251 -12.89 -9.94 -4.39
C VAL A 251 -13.21 -10.95 -3.29
N PHE A 252 -14.30 -10.73 -2.56
CA PHE A 252 -14.76 -11.55 -1.44
C PHE A 252 -16.25 -11.87 -1.53
N PRO A 253 -16.67 -13.07 -1.09
CA PRO A 253 -18.08 -13.43 -1.00
C PRO A 253 -18.78 -12.65 0.12
N GLY A 254 -20.11 -12.53 0.00
CA GLY A 254 -20.95 -11.84 0.98
C GLY A 254 -20.90 -10.31 0.93
N LEU A 255 -20.05 -9.73 0.08
CA LEU A 255 -19.99 -8.28 -0.16
C LEU A 255 -20.77 -7.90 -1.42
N THR A 256 -21.30 -6.68 -1.40
CA THR A 256 -21.94 -6.06 -2.56
C THR A 256 -21.01 -5.00 -3.12
N TYR A 257 -20.55 -5.21 -4.34
CA TYR A 257 -19.70 -4.30 -5.09
C TYR A 257 -20.55 -3.49 -6.05
N ARG A 258 -20.12 -2.25 -6.32
CA ARG A 258 -20.66 -1.42 -7.41
C ARG A 258 -19.50 -0.77 -8.13
N LEU A 259 -19.69 -0.44 -9.41
CA LEU A 259 -18.75 0.40 -10.13
C LEU A 259 -18.62 1.76 -9.42
N ALA A 260 -17.38 2.22 -9.26
CA ALA A 260 -17.10 3.47 -8.59
C ALA A 260 -17.68 4.67 -9.33
N THR A 261 -18.00 5.70 -8.56
CA THR A 261 -18.09 7.08 -9.04
C THR A 261 -17.14 7.94 -8.20
N PRO A 262 -16.57 9.04 -8.73
CA PRO A 262 -15.75 9.95 -7.94
C PRO A 262 -16.50 10.42 -6.68
N SER A 263 -15.86 10.34 -5.51
CA SER A 263 -16.43 10.82 -4.25
C SER A 263 -16.34 12.35 -4.13
N GLY A 264 -15.34 12.95 -4.77
CA GLY A 264 -14.98 14.36 -4.64
C GLY A 264 -14.07 14.65 -3.43
N GLU A 265 -13.67 13.63 -2.68
CA GLU A 265 -12.70 13.75 -1.58
C GLU A 265 -11.27 13.78 -2.15
N VAL A 266 -10.52 14.85 -1.87
CA VAL A 266 -9.19 15.11 -2.46
C VAL A 266 -8.08 15.19 -1.41
N ALA A 267 -8.43 15.19 -0.11
CA ALA A 267 -7.46 15.28 0.98
C ALA A 267 -8.00 14.60 2.25
N PRO A 268 -7.15 14.01 3.09
CA PRO A 268 -7.60 13.48 4.37
C PRO A 268 -8.04 14.62 5.29
N PRO A 269 -8.97 14.37 6.21
CA PRO A 269 -9.39 15.34 7.22
C PRO A 269 -8.23 15.85 8.10
N SER A 270 -7.16 15.05 8.22
CA SER A 270 -6.00 15.29 9.09
C SER A 270 -4.81 15.97 8.41
N VAL A 271 -4.79 16.12 7.08
CA VAL A 271 -3.81 16.96 6.37
C VAL A 271 -4.21 18.41 6.59
N GLY A 272 -3.79 18.93 7.74
CA GLY A 272 -4.22 20.21 8.30
C GLY A 272 -4.34 20.21 9.84
N GLY A 273 -4.17 19.07 10.51
CA GLY A 273 -4.03 19.02 11.97
C GLY A 273 -2.65 19.45 12.48
N ASP A 274 -2.50 19.56 13.80
CA ASP A 274 -1.27 20.05 14.46
C ASP A 274 -0.03 19.13 14.33
N ALA A 275 -0.20 17.90 13.81
CA ALA A 275 0.87 16.89 13.72
C ALA A 275 1.18 16.52 12.25
N PRO A 276 2.47 16.53 11.84
CA PRO A 276 2.88 16.07 10.51
C PRO A 276 2.67 14.56 10.35
N ALA A 277 2.54 14.09 9.12
CA ALA A 277 2.49 12.67 8.82
C ALA A 277 3.81 11.99 9.20
N THR A 278 3.73 10.88 9.95
CA THR A 278 4.86 9.99 10.27
C THR A 278 5.15 9.06 9.08
N PHE A 279 4.11 8.71 8.34
CA PHE A 279 4.21 7.90 7.13
C PHE A 279 3.04 8.25 6.20
N ALA A 280 3.28 8.21 4.90
CA ALA A 280 2.26 8.30 3.88
C ALA A 280 2.67 7.53 2.62
N CYS A 281 1.68 6.96 1.92
CA CYS A 281 1.84 6.38 0.59
C CYS A 281 0.60 6.63 -0.25
N ASN A 282 0.77 6.54 -1.57
CA ASN A 282 -0.30 6.70 -2.56
C ASN A 282 -0.31 5.48 -3.49
N CYS A 283 -1.44 5.17 -4.11
CA CYS A 283 -1.49 4.15 -5.15
C CYS A 283 -0.76 4.59 -6.43
N ILE A 284 -0.02 3.69 -7.06
CA ILE A 284 0.53 3.89 -8.41
C ILE A 284 -0.59 4.11 -9.44
N LEU A 285 -1.77 3.49 -9.26
CA LEU A 285 -2.89 3.70 -10.15
C LEU A 285 -3.38 5.16 -10.10
N ASN A 286 -3.38 5.80 -8.93
CA ASN A 286 -3.68 7.23 -8.82
C ASN A 286 -2.62 8.06 -9.55
N PHE A 287 -1.34 7.72 -9.37
CA PHE A 287 -0.22 8.38 -10.07
C PHE A 287 -0.38 8.35 -11.60
N LEU A 288 -0.75 7.19 -12.15
CA LEU A 288 -0.89 6.99 -13.59
C LEU A 288 -2.20 7.57 -14.14
N TYR A 289 -3.33 7.29 -13.50
CA TYR A 289 -4.65 7.64 -14.03
C TYR A 289 -4.97 9.12 -13.90
N GLU A 290 -4.43 9.80 -12.89
CA GLU A 290 -4.55 11.25 -12.71
C GLU A 290 -3.41 12.02 -13.38
N GLY A 291 -2.40 11.33 -13.92
CA GLY A 291 -1.26 11.96 -14.59
C GLY A 291 -0.44 12.84 -13.64
N LEU A 292 -0.09 12.30 -12.47
CA LEU A 292 0.57 13.08 -11.40
C LEU A 292 2.05 13.39 -11.68
N GLU A 293 2.68 12.77 -12.68
CA GLU A 293 4.05 13.06 -13.06
C GLU A 293 4.22 14.54 -13.43
N GLY A 294 5.16 15.23 -12.78
CA GLY A 294 5.39 16.67 -12.92
C GLY A 294 4.33 17.57 -12.29
N GLN A 295 3.20 17.04 -11.81
CA GLN A 295 2.20 17.81 -11.07
C GLN A 295 2.72 18.09 -9.66
N ARG A 296 2.48 19.32 -9.18
CA ARG A 296 2.86 19.67 -7.80
C ARG A 296 2.14 18.76 -6.83
N ALA A 297 2.90 18.20 -5.89
CA ALA A 297 2.32 17.44 -4.80
C ALA A 297 1.41 18.37 -3.99
N GLY A 298 0.27 17.83 -3.53
CA GLY A 298 -0.42 18.40 -2.38
C GLY A 298 0.48 18.33 -1.13
N ALA A 299 -0.08 18.57 0.05
CA ALA A 299 0.69 18.49 1.29
C ALA A 299 1.21 17.08 1.64
N LEU A 300 0.78 16.04 0.92
CA LEU A 300 1.21 14.65 1.11
C LEU A 300 2.35 14.28 0.15
N THR A 301 3.44 13.79 0.71
CA THR A 301 4.59 13.24 -0.01
C THR A 301 4.83 11.80 0.43
N GLY A 302 5.36 10.97 -0.47
CA GLY A 302 5.53 9.53 -0.22
C GLY A 302 5.73 8.73 -1.51
N PRO A 303 6.01 7.43 -1.42
CA PRO A 303 6.03 6.56 -2.59
C PRO A 303 4.63 6.38 -3.18
N ALA A 304 4.57 6.20 -4.50
CA ALA A 304 3.38 5.76 -5.22
C ALA A 304 3.51 4.26 -5.52
N THR A 305 2.76 3.41 -4.81
CA THR A 305 3.05 1.99 -4.57
C THR A 305 2.07 1.06 -5.27
N PHE A 306 2.36 -0.23 -5.37
CA PHE A 306 1.51 -1.21 -6.08
C PHE A 306 0.25 -1.62 -5.27
N GLY A 307 0.05 -0.98 -4.13
CA GLY A 307 -0.99 -1.23 -3.16
C GLY A 307 -0.63 -0.49 -1.88
N GLU A 308 -1.65 -0.11 -1.12
CA GLU A 308 -1.52 0.60 0.14
C GLU A 308 -2.03 -0.32 1.24
N ILE A 309 -1.48 -0.19 2.45
CA ILE A 309 -1.90 -1.00 3.59
C ILE A 309 -2.35 -0.05 4.69
N GLY A 310 -3.64 -0.09 4.98
CA GLY A 310 -4.26 0.52 6.15
C GLY A 310 -5.12 -0.55 6.81
N TYR A 311 -4.54 -1.28 7.76
CA TYR A 311 -5.02 -2.56 8.29
C TYR A 311 -5.06 -3.71 7.28
N GLN A 312 -5.71 -3.50 6.13
CA GLN A 312 -5.81 -4.46 5.03
C GLN A 312 -5.23 -3.87 3.74
N LEU A 313 -5.12 -4.70 2.70
CA LEU A 313 -4.71 -4.26 1.37
C LEU A 313 -5.78 -3.35 0.75
N LEU A 314 -5.35 -2.22 0.22
CA LEU A 314 -6.17 -1.21 -0.45
C LEU A 314 -5.60 -0.92 -1.83
N ASN A 315 -6.45 -0.44 -2.75
CA ASN A 315 -6.06 0.02 -4.06
C ASN A 315 -6.70 1.38 -4.35
N GLN A 316 -6.01 2.21 -5.12
CA GLN A 316 -6.51 3.54 -5.50
C GLN A 316 -6.94 4.37 -4.29
N THR A 317 -6.14 4.34 -3.24
CA THR A 317 -6.31 5.12 -2.01
C THR A 317 -5.03 5.88 -1.70
N GLN A 318 -5.07 6.68 -0.64
CA GLN A 318 -3.89 7.17 0.04
C GLN A 318 -3.98 6.72 1.50
N VAL A 319 -2.86 6.31 2.08
CA VAL A 319 -2.78 5.96 3.51
C VAL A 319 -1.86 6.95 4.18
N VAL A 320 -2.30 7.50 5.30
CA VAL A 320 -1.53 8.42 6.14
C VAL A 320 -1.52 7.89 7.57
N LEU A 321 -0.35 7.82 8.17
CA LEU A 321 -0.16 7.53 9.58
C LEU A 321 0.33 8.80 10.27
N THR A 322 -0.36 9.21 11.33
CA THR A 322 0.06 10.30 12.21
C THR A 322 0.26 9.77 13.63
N VAL A 323 1.25 10.30 14.34
CA VAL A 323 1.44 10.07 15.77
C VAL A 323 1.11 11.36 16.51
N ARG A 324 0.14 11.30 17.42
CA ARG A 324 -0.33 12.46 18.22
C ARG A 324 -0.01 12.28 19.67
#